data_AF-A0A0L9T5Z4-F1
#
_entry.id   AF-A0A0L9T5Z4-F1
#
_cell.length_a   1.000
_cell.length_b   1.000
_cell.length_c   1.000
_cell.angle_alpha   90.00
_cell.angle_beta   90.00
_cell.angle_gamma   90.00
#
_symmetry.space_group_name_H-M   'P 1'
#
loop_
_entity.id
_entity.type
_entity.pdbx_description
1 polymer ?
#
loop_
_entity_poly.entity_id
_entity_poly.type
_entity_poly.pdbx_seq_one_letter_code
_entity_poly.pdbx_strand_id
1 'polypeptide(L)'
;MVDPTSSTPSPPTQQINNILDALIGATDFSAWVSILSSANGTLLPLSATLFIPRDAALDSPPPDPLLLPYHVVPQRLPFSDLLLLPRRARLPTLLAAKTISVTDNSPANFSLDHTPLTHPDLFSTPSLAVHGVQSFLDYSLFGDGLPPSPPPPAGHSVDSFWNSGASSSGSRLNGVVMLPLFSFVLPLLLCQGFSIYRFQEYSRN
;
A
#
# COMPACT_ATOMS: atom_id res chain seq x y z
N MET A 1 14.01 27.66 27.42
CA MET A 1 13.65 27.39 26.01
C MET A 1 13.65 25.89 25.87
N VAL A 2 12.48 25.26 26.08
CA VAL A 2 12.29 23.80 26.02
C VAL A 2 12.08 23.44 24.57
N ASP A 3 12.95 22.58 24.04
CA ASP A 3 12.91 22.07 22.68
C ASP A 3 11.68 21.14 22.55
N PRO A 4 10.73 21.39 21.63
CA PRO A 4 9.57 20.54 21.47
C PRO A 4 9.98 19.25 20.75
N THR A 5 10.24 18.20 21.54
CA THR A 5 10.13 16.79 21.17
C THR A 5 10.83 16.36 19.87
N SER A 6 12.15 16.19 19.92
CA SER A 6 12.80 15.16 19.09
C SER A 6 12.43 13.80 19.68
N SER A 7 11.34 13.19 19.25
CA SER A 7 11.00 11.82 19.62
C SER A 7 12.02 10.87 19.00
N THR A 8 13.00 10.45 19.81
CA THR A 8 13.98 9.44 19.43
C THR A 8 13.24 8.19 18.93
N PRO A 9 13.50 7.71 17.71
CA PRO A 9 12.87 6.50 17.21
C PRO A 9 13.25 5.31 18.09
N SER A 10 12.24 4.53 18.50
CA SER A 10 12.45 3.30 19.26
C SER A 10 13.27 2.30 18.42
N PRO A 11 14.11 1.45 19.03
CA PRO A 11 14.80 0.38 18.33
C PRO A 11 13.80 -0.50 17.53
N PRO A 12 14.19 -1.09 16.38
CA PRO A 12 13.28 -1.86 15.53
C PRO A 12 12.50 -2.95 16.27
N THR A 13 13.17 -3.70 17.14
CA THR A 13 12.54 -4.75 17.97
C THR A 13 11.50 -4.19 18.93
N GLN A 14 11.78 -3.04 19.56
CA GLN A 14 10.84 -2.36 20.44
C GLN A 14 9.64 -1.83 19.65
N GLN A 15 9.88 -1.29 18.46
CA GLN A 15 8.83 -0.75 17.60
C GLN A 15 7.82 -1.84 17.21
N ILE A 16 8.30 -3.03 16.86
CA ILE A 16 7.44 -4.18 16.56
C ILE A 16 6.59 -4.53 17.77
N ASN A 17 7.19 -4.67 18.95
CA ASN A 17 6.44 -4.99 20.17
C ASN A 17 5.34 -3.96 20.46
N ASN A 18 5.62 -2.67 20.28
CA ASN A 18 4.63 -1.62 20.46
C ASN A 18 3.46 -1.73 19.45
N ILE A 19 3.74 -2.15 18.21
CA ILE A 19 2.69 -2.45 17.21
C ILE A 19 1.88 -3.65 17.69
N LEU A 20 2.52 -4.74 18.12
CA LEU A 20 1.84 -5.94 18.60
C LEU A 20 0.93 -5.62 19.79
N ASP A 21 1.40 -4.82 20.75
CA ASP A 21 0.62 -4.38 21.90
C ASP A 21 -0.63 -3.58 21.47
N ALA A 22 -0.50 -2.71 20.47
CA ALA A 22 -1.62 -1.96 19.92
C ALA A 22 -2.65 -2.87 19.22
N LEU A 23 -2.18 -3.87 18.46
CA LEU A 23 -3.06 -4.85 17.81
C LEU A 23 -3.82 -5.72 18.83
N ILE A 24 -3.13 -6.18 19.89
CA ILE A 24 -3.71 -6.95 20.98
C ILE A 24 -4.76 -6.10 21.72
N GLY A 25 -4.45 -4.83 22.00
CA GLY A 25 -5.35 -3.91 22.68
C GLY A 25 -6.65 -3.61 21.92
N ALA A 26 -6.62 -3.74 20.59
CA ALA A 26 -7.78 -3.51 19.73
C ALA A 26 -8.64 -4.76 19.47
N THR A 27 -8.24 -5.92 19.99
CA THR A 27 -8.97 -7.21 20.03
C THR A 27 -9.36 -7.89 18.69
N ASP A 28 -9.39 -7.15 17.59
CA ASP A 28 -9.89 -7.61 16.28
C ASP A 28 -8.76 -7.95 15.29
N PHE A 29 -7.50 -8.01 15.72
CA PHE A 29 -6.32 -8.12 14.83
C PHE A 29 -5.29 -9.18 15.27
N SER A 30 -5.73 -10.18 16.04
CA SER A 30 -4.88 -11.22 16.63
C SER A 30 -4.17 -12.10 15.60
N ALA A 31 -4.75 -12.33 14.42
CA ALA A 31 -4.12 -13.13 13.38
C ALA A 31 -2.83 -12.48 12.86
N TRP A 32 -2.80 -11.15 12.80
CA TRP A 32 -1.64 -10.38 12.35
C TRP A 32 -0.54 -10.31 13.38
N VAL A 33 -0.85 -10.48 14.66
CA VAL A 33 0.17 -10.62 15.71
C VAL A 33 1.09 -11.79 15.38
N SER A 34 0.54 -12.93 14.94
CA SER A 34 1.34 -14.11 14.56
C SER A 34 2.18 -13.86 13.31
N ILE A 35 1.60 -13.22 12.29
CA ILE A 35 2.31 -12.89 11.03
C ILE A 35 3.48 -11.94 11.31
N LEU A 36 3.24 -10.84 12.02
CA LEU A 36 4.26 -9.85 12.35
C LEU A 36 5.33 -10.41 13.30
N SER A 37 4.94 -11.27 14.25
CA SER A 37 5.89 -11.96 15.12
C SER A 37 6.82 -12.88 14.33
N SER A 38 6.30 -13.60 13.32
CA SER A 38 7.11 -14.48 12.47
C SER A 38 8.04 -13.72 11.52
N ALA A 39 7.68 -12.50 11.15
CA ALA A 39 8.44 -11.65 10.25
C ALA A 39 9.68 -11.00 10.90
N ASN A 40 9.83 -11.08 12.23
CA ASN A 40 10.92 -10.47 13.02
C ASN A 40 11.21 -8.98 12.69
N GLY A 41 10.24 -8.29 12.07
CA GLY A 41 10.29 -6.92 11.55
C GLY A 41 11.48 -6.52 10.67
N THR A 42 12.21 -7.48 10.10
CA THR A 42 13.16 -7.20 9.00
C THR A 42 12.47 -6.74 7.72
N LEU A 43 11.15 -6.91 7.65
CA LEU A 43 10.33 -6.52 6.51
C LEU A 43 9.81 -5.08 6.56
N LEU A 44 9.93 -4.38 7.68
CA LEU A 44 9.42 -3.01 7.79
C LEU A 44 10.49 -1.98 7.37
N PRO A 45 10.23 -1.14 6.36
CA PRO A 45 11.09 -0.02 6.00
C PRO A 45 11.28 0.97 7.15
N LEU A 46 12.28 1.85 7.01
CA LEU A 46 12.51 2.97 7.93
C LEU A 46 11.27 3.86 8.11
N SER A 47 10.46 3.99 7.06
CA SER A 47 9.17 4.66 7.10
C SER A 47 8.12 3.85 6.36
N ALA A 48 6.99 3.54 7.01
CA ALA A 48 5.99 2.66 6.42
C ALA A 48 4.56 2.92 6.94
N THR A 49 3.60 2.42 6.17
CA THR A 49 2.20 2.31 6.56
C THR A 49 1.77 0.86 6.46
N LEU A 50 1.16 0.33 7.52
CA LEU A 50 0.64 -1.03 7.56
C LEU A 50 -0.89 -0.99 7.50
N PHE A 51 -1.48 -1.78 6.61
CA PHE A 51 -2.92 -2.01 6.56
C PHE A 51 -3.22 -3.40 7.13
N ILE A 52 -3.87 -3.46 8.29
CA ILE A 52 -4.06 -4.70 9.05
C ILE A 52 -5.53 -5.13 8.95
N PRO A 53 -5.87 -6.20 8.22
CA PRO A 53 -7.24 -6.69 8.15
C PRO A 53 -7.72 -7.30 9.47
N ARG A 54 -9.00 -7.09 9.75
CA ARG A 54 -9.69 -7.66 10.92
C ARG A 54 -9.72 -9.18 10.86
N ASP A 55 -9.68 -9.81 12.02
CA ASP A 55 -9.76 -11.25 12.21
C ASP A 55 -11.09 -11.82 11.68
N ALA A 56 -12.18 -11.04 11.70
CA ALA A 56 -13.45 -11.45 11.11
C ALA A 56 -13.38 -11.68 9.59
N ALA A 57 -12.30 -11.26 8.92
CA ALA A 57 -12.02 -11.61 7.53
C ALA A 57 -11.40 -13.02 7.39
N LEU A 58 -11.28 -13.78 8.48
CA LEU A 58 -10.63 -15.09 8.53
C LEU A 58 -11.56 -16.21 8.97
N ASP A 59 -11.60 -17.26 8.14
CA ASP A 59 -11.71 -18.64 8.63
C ASP A 59 -10.30 -19.25 8.89
N SER A 60 -9.29 -18.83 8.12
CA SER A 60 -7.84 -19.00 8.40
C SER A 60 -7.00 -18.19 7.39
N PRO A 61 -5.95 -17.44 7.80
CA PRO A 61 -5.11 -16.75 6.84
C PRO A 61 -4.28 -17.80 6.12
N PRO A 62 -4.29 -17.88 4.79
CA PRO A 62 -3.38 -18.75 4.08
C PRO A 62 -1.93 -18.42 4.46
N PRO A 63 -1.03 -19.40 4.57
CA PRO A 63 0.41 -19.14 4.67
C PRO A 63 0.93 -18.61 3.33
N ASP A 64 0.53 -17.39 2.99
CA ASP A 64 0.90 -16.71 1.77
C ASP A 64 2.00 -15.68 2.08
N PRO A 65 3.25 -15.91 1.62
CA PRO A 65 4.35 -15.00 1.87
C PRO A 65 4.19 -13.64 1.18
N LEU A 66 3.27 -13.51 0.21
CA LEU A 66 3.01 -12.26 -0.52
C LEU A 66 2.03 -11.33 0.22
N LEU A 67 1.31 -11.87 1.19
CA LEU A 67 0.26 -11.18 1.91
C LEU A 67 0.82 -10.01 2.74
N LEU A 68 1.84 -10.26 3.56
CA LEU A 68 2.47 -9.21 4.36
C LEU A 68 3.06 -8.08 3.49
N PRO A 69 3.93 -8.33 2.47
CA PRO A 69 4.50 -7.24 1.69
C PRO A 69 3.46 -6.44 0.89
N TYR A 70 2.32 -7.03 0.52
CA TYR A 70 1.25 -6.26 -0.14
C TYR A 70 0.57 -5.27 0.81
N HIS A 71 0.43 -5.62 2.09
CA HIS A 71 -0.23 -4.77 3.09
C HIS A 71 0.69 -3.69 3.69
N VAL A 72 1.92 -3.55 3.16
CA VAL A 72 2.89 -2.55 3.62
C VAL A 72 3.20 -1.57 2.50
N VAL A 73 2.95 -0.27 2.76
CA VAL A 73 3.36 0.84 1.90
C VAL A 73 4.68 1.40 2.44
N PRO A 74 5.74 1.56 1.61
CA PRO A 74 7.07 2.04 2.03
C PRO A 74 7.11 3.57 2.22
N GLN A 75 6.06 4.13 2.80
CA GLN A 75 5.91 5.53 3.15
C GLN A 75 4.93 5.60 4.33
N ARG A 76 5.23 6.42 5.33
CA ARG A 76 4.27 6.75 6.38
C ARG A 76 3.15 7.65 5.84
N LEU A 77 1.91 7.22 6.04
CA LEU A 77 0.69 7.88 5.63
C LEU A 77 -0.30 7.82 6.80
N PRO A 78 -0.25 8.76 7.76
CA PRO A 78 -1.32 8.88 8.76
C PRO A 78 -2.67 9.13 8.08
N PHE A 79 -3.77 8.95 8.81
CA PHE A 79 -5.09 9.05 8.21
C PHE A 79 -5.37 10.43 7.60
N SER A 80 -4.84 11.49 8.22
CA SER A 80 -4.87 12.85 7.68
C SER A 80 -4.32 12.93 6.26
N ASP A 81 -3.23 12.21 5.97
CA ASP A 81 -2.53 12.25 4.69
C ASP A 81 -3.24 11.35 3.68
N LEU A 82 -3.78 10.22 4.12
CA LEU A 82 -4.63 9.35 3.31
C LEU A 82 -5.85 10.09 2.75
N LEU A 83 -6.48 10.96 3.54
CA LEU A 83 -7.64 11.76 3.12
C LEU A 83 -7.32 12.78 2.02
N LEU A 84 -6.05 13.20 1.90
CA LEU A 84 -5.61 14.13 0.86
C LEU A 84 -5.43 13.44 -0.49
N LEU A 85 -5.39 12.10 -0.52
CA LEU A 85 -5.22 11.35 -1.74
C LEU A 85 -6.50 11.39 -2.58
N PRO A 86 -6.39 11.66 -3.90
CA PRO A 86 -7.55 11.59 -4.77
C PRO A 86 -8.01 10.13 -4.94
N ARG A 87 -9.30 9.96 -5.26
CA ARG A 87 -9.81 8.65 -5.69
C ARG A 87 -8.99 8.13 -6.86
N ARG A 88 -8.75 6.82 -6.88
CA ARG A 88 -7.88 6.09 -7.82
C ARG A 88 -6.38 6.38 -7.68
N ALA A 89 -5.96 7.12 -6.65
CA ALA A 89 -4.55 7.19 -6.30
C ALA A 89 -3.99 5.78 -6.06
N ARG A 90 -2.74 5.57 -6.46
CA ARG A 90 -2.03 4.29 -6.35
C ARG A 90 -0.94 4.40 -5.30
N LEU A 91 -1.05 3.58 -4.26
CA LEU A 91 -0.06 3.45 -3.21
C LEU A 91 0.89 2.31 -3.57
N PRO A 92 2.22 2.56 -3.66
CA PRO A 92 3.17 1.48 -3.87
C PRO A 92 3.19 0.54 -2.65
N THR A 93 3.46 -0.75 -2.88
CA THR A 93 3.59 -1.75 -1.80
C THR A 93 4.99 -2.33 -1.77
N LEU A 94 5.34 -3.08 -0.72
CA LEU A 94 6.57 -3.89 -0.71
C LEU A 94 6.50 -5.11 -1.62
N LEU A 95 5.30 -5.51 -2.04
CA LEU A 95 5.12 -6.48 -3.08
C LEU A 95 5.38 -5.81 -4.44
N ALA A 96 6.51 -6.15 -5.06
CA ALA A 96 6.97 -5.50 -6.27
C ALA A 96 5.90 -5.50 -7.38
N ALA A 97 5.81 -4.40 -8.12
CA ALA A 97 4.84 -4.14 -9.18
C ALA A 97 3.35 -4.13 -8.74
N LYS A 98 3.03 -4.31 -7.46
CA LYS A 98 1.68 -4.26 -6.92
C LYS A 98 1.40 -2.94 -6.20
N THR A 99 0.16 -2.45 -6.34
CA THR A 99 -0.26 -1.16 -5.78
C THR A 99 -1.64 -1.24 -5.17
N ILE A 100 -1.88 -0.57 -4.05
CA ILE A 100 -3.21 -0.41 -3.46
C ILE A 100 -3.90 0.82 -4.08
N SER A 101 -5.18 0.71 -4.41
CA SER A 101 -6.03 1.79 -4.92
C SER A 101 -6.79 2.50 -3.80
N VAL A 102 -6.80 3.83 -3.79
CA VAL A 102 -7.79 4.59 -3.01
C VAL A 102 -9.13 4.52 -3.73
N THR A 103 -10.11 3.82 -3.18
CA THR A 103 -11.44 3.64 -3.79
C THR A 103 -12.39 4.76 -3.38
N ASP A 104 -12.38 5.14 -2.11
CA ASP A 104 -13.13 6.29 -1.59
C ASP A 104 -12.24 7.07 -0.62
N ASN A 105 -12.28 8.40 -0.73
CA ASN A 105 -11.50 9.34 0.08
C ASN A 105 -12.39 10.19 1.01
N SER A 106 -13.66 9.84 1.18
CA SER A 106 -14.56 10.43 2.16
C SER A 106 -14.11 10.09 3.59
N PRO A 107 -14.02 11.06 4.52
CA PRO A 107 -13.65 10.78 5.91
C PRO A 107 -14.51 9.71 6.60
N ALA A 108 -15.80 9.64 6.25
CA ALA A 108 -16.72 8.68 6.87
C ALA A 108 -16.63 7.26 6.26
N ASN A 109 -16.18 7.14 5.01
CA ASN A 109 -16.25 5.90 4.22
C ASN A 109 -14.92 5.62 3.48
N PHE A 110 -13.79 6.04 4.05
CA PHE A 110 -12.49 5.86 3.40
C PHE A 110 -12.24 4.38 3.09
N SER A 111 -11.83 4.06 1.87
CA SER A 111 -11.63 2.68 1.45
C SER A 111 -10.47 2.51 0.49
N LEU A 112 -9.80 1.36 0.63
CA LEU A 112 -8.66 0.92 -0.16
C LEU A 112 -9.02 -0.41 -0.82
N ASP A 113 -8.83 -0.55 -2.12
CA ASP A 113 -9.21 -1.77 -2.87
C ASP A 113 -10.65 -2.25 -2.58
N HIS A 114 -11.59 -1.29 -2.49
CA HIS A 114 -12.99 -1.54 -2.11
C HIS A 114 -13.20 -2.08 -0.68
N THR A 115 -12.14 -2.10 0.12
CA THR A 115 -12.13 -2.50 1.53
C THR A 115 -12.17 -1.26 2.42
N PRO A 116 -13.18 -1.11 3.28
CA PRO A 116 -13.25 0.00 4.24
C PRO A 116 -12.07 0.02 5.22
N LEU A 117 -11.58 1.22 5.52
CA LEU A 117 -10.67 1.47 6.63
C LEU A 117 -11.49 1.52 7.93
N THR A 118 -11.24 0.60 8.84
CA THR A 118 -12.06 0.44 10.06
C THR A 118 -11.45 1.15 11.27
N HIS A 119 -10.12 1.18 11.36
CA HIS A 119 -9.39 1.76 12.48
C HIS A 119 -8.31 2.69 11.94
N PRO A 120 -8.62 3.96 11.63
CA PRO A 120 -7.61 4.93 11.24
C PRO A 120 -6.63 5.19 12.40
N ASP A 121 -5.33 5.30 12.09
CA ASP A 121 -4.27 5.61 13.05
C ASP A 121 -4.27 4.72 14.31
N LEU A 122 -4.57 3.42 14.12
CA LEU A 122 -4.56 2.40 15.17
C LEU A 122 -3.26 2.40 15.97
N PHE A 123 -2.14 2.65 15.30
CA PHE A 123 -0.85 2.95 15.91
C PHE A 123 -0.10 3.95 15.03
N SER A 124 0.58 4.93 15.63
CA SER A 124 1.29 5.97 14.88
C SER A 124 2.52 6.45 15.63
N THR A 125 3.63 6.58 14.90
CA THR A 125 4.89 7.20 15.33
C THR A 125 5.32 8.20 14.24
N PRO A 126 6.40 8.99 14.41
CA PRO A 126 6.88 9.86 13.33
C PRO A 126 7.29 9.13 12.04
N SER A 127 7.60 7.84 12.11
CA SER A 127 8.05 7.03 10.98
C SER A 127 7.06 5.96 10.53
N LEU A 128 6.08 5.60 11.36
CA LEU A 128 5.14 4.52 11.10
C LEU A 128 3.69 4.97 11.26
N ALA A 129 2.81 4.42 10.42
CA ALA A 129 1.37 4.46 10.62
C ALA A 129 0.80 3.04 10.47
N VAL A 130 -0.20 2.70 11.27
CA VAL A 130 -0.91 1.42 11.21
C VAL A 130 -2.39 1.74 11.18
N HIS A 131 -3.10 1.13 10.23
CA HIS A 131 -4.53 1.26 10.11
C HIS A 131 -5.19 -0.11 10.04
N GLY A 132 -6.33 -0.27 10.69
CA GLY A 132 -7.17 -1.44 10.50
C GLY A 132 -8.00 -1.35 9.23
N VAL A 133 -8.10 -2.44 8.47
CA VAL A 133 -8.97 -2.57 7.30
C VAL A 133 -9.99 -3.69 7.49
N GLN A 134 -11.12 -3.62 6.79
CA GLN A 134 -12.24 -4.54 6.97
C GLN A 134 -11.91 -5.99 6.55
N SER A 135 -11.11 -6.17 5.51
CA SER A 135 -10.78 -7.45 4.90
C SER A 135 -9.40 -7.39 4.24
N PHE A 136 -8.87 -8.54 3.82
CA PHE A 136 -7.60 -8.58 3.09
C PHE A 136 -7.67 -7.76 1.81
N LEU A 137 -6.60 -7.01 1.55
CA LEU A 137 -6.39 -6.36 0.27
C LEU A 137 -5.90 -7.42 -0.73
N ASP A 138 -6.59 -7.53 -1.85
CA ASP A 138 -6.32 -8.54 -2.88
C ASP A 138 -5.27 -8.03 -3.88
N TYR A 139 -4.07 -8.58 -3.79
CA TYR A 139 -2.94 -8.22 -4.66
C TYR A 139 -3.11 -8.65 -6.13
N SER A 140 -4.16 -9.40 -6.47
CA SER A 140 -4.50 -9.73 -7.86
C SER A 140 -5.20 -8.57 -8.59
N LEU A 141 -5.78 -7.62 -7.86
CA LEU A 141 -6.62 -6.57 -8.44
C LEU A 141 -5.82 -5.47 -9.14
N PHE A 142 -4.68 -5.08 -8.55
CA PHE A 142 -4.00 -3.86 -8.93
C PHE A 142 -2.47 -4.02 -8.93
N GLY A 143 -1.87 -3.83 -10.10
CA GLY A 143 -0.44 -3.96 -10.31
C GLY A 143 -0.11 -4.48 -11.70
N ASP A 144 1.17 -4.74 -11.94
CA ASP A 144 1.74 -5.36 -13.15
C ASP A 144 1.55 -4.58 -14.47
N GLY A 145 0.96 -3.38 -14.41
CA GLY A 145 0.59 -2.63 -15.61
C GLY A 145 -0.51 -3.29 -16.44
N LEU A 146 -1.11 -4.38 -15.93
CA LEU A 146 -2.19 -5.08 -16.56
C LEU A 146 -3.52 -4.44 -16.16
N PRO A 147 -4.47 -4.24 -17.10
CA PRO A 147 -5.82 -3.82 -16.73
C PRO A 147 -6.42 -4.86 -15.78
N PRO A 148 -7.22 -4.43 -14.77
CA PRO A 148 -7.89 -5.36 -13.87
C PRO A 148 -8.72 -6.36 -14.69
N SER A 149 -8.69 -7.62 -14.30
CA SER A 149 -9.47 -8.67 -14.95
C SER A 149 -10.94 -8.22 -15.06
N PRO A 150 -11.58 -8.33 -16.24
CA PRO A 150 -12.98 -8.00 -16.37
C PRO A 150 -13.79 -8.84 -15.37
N PRO A 151 -14.86 -8.28 -14.76
CA PRO A 151 -15.73 -9.06 -13.88
C PRO A 151 -16.22 -10.32 -14.62
N PRO A 152 -16.37 -11.46 -13.92
CA PRO A 152 -16.93 -12.65 -14.54
C PRO A 152 -18.27 -12.29 -15.18
N PRO A 153 -18.53 -12.71 -16.43
CA PRO A 153 -19.79 -12.42 -17.08
C PRO A 153 -20.92 -12.91 -16.18
N ALA A 154 -21.85 -12.02 -15.85
CA ALA A 154 -23.08 -12.39 -15.17
C ALA A 154 -23.65 -13.60 -15.90
N GLY A 155 -23.85 -14.71 -15.19
CA GLY A 155 -24.34 -15.95 -15.78
C GLY A 155 -25.73 -15.71 -16.38
N HIS A 156 -25.77 -15.41 -17.67
CA HIS A 156 -26.98 -15.47 -18.45
C HIS A 156 -27.23 -16.94 -18.72
N SER A 157 -28.34 -17.45 -18.17
CA SER A 157 -28.86 -18.77 -18.42
C SER A 157 -28.78 -19.11 -19.91
N VAL A 158 -28.21 -20.28 -20.20
CA VAL A 158 -28.21 -20.88 -21.52
C VAL A 158 -29.66 -21.09 -21.96
N ASP A 159 -30.12 -20.25 -22.88
CA ASP A 159 -31.21 -20.60 -23.79
C ASP A 159 -30.64 -20.57 -25.21
N SER A 160 -30.32 -21.77 -25.67
CA SER A 160 -29.95 -22.12 -27.03
C SER A 160 -31.04 -21.72 -28.02
N PHE A 161 -30.81 -20.84 -29.01
CA PHE A 161 -31.47 -20.93 -30.32
C PHE A 161 -30.75 -20.11 -31.41
N TRP A 162 -30.44 -20.81 -32.50
CA TRP A 162 -30.15 -20.33 -33.87
C TRP A 162 -28.71 -19.95 -34.27
N ASN A 163 -27.99 -21.00 -34.68
CA ASN A 163 -26.98 -20.93 -35.73
C ASN A 163 -27.67 -20.74 -37.09
N SER A 164 -27.36 -19.66 -37.80
CA SER A 164 -27.59 -19.53 -39.25
C SER A 164 -26.54 -18.59 -39.83
N GLY A 165 -25.95 -19.01 -40.95
CA GLY A 165 -24.70 -18.52 -41.48
C GLY A 165 -24.73 -17.17 -42.21
N ALA A 166 -23.52 -16.60 -42.25
CA ALA A 166 -22.87 -15.90 -43.37
C ALA A 166 -23.58 -14.72 -44.06
N SER A 167 -23.02 -13.50 -43.90
CA SER A 167 -22.08 -12.91 -44.88
C SER A 167 -21.98 -11.37 -44.77
N SER A 168 -20.72 -10.91 -44.79
CA SER A 168 -20.14 -9.70 -45.41
C SER A 168 -20.65 -8.27 -45.12
N SER A 169 -19.66 -7.41 -44.89
CA SER A 169 -19.46 -6.05 -45.42
C SER A 169 -19.49 -4.88 -44.44
N GLY A 170 -18.28 -4.36 -44.19
CA GLY A 170 -17.95 -2.95 -44.48
C GLY A 170 -18.05 -1.92 -43.35
N SER A 171 -17.02 -1.05 -43.33
CA SER A 171 -16.87 0.28 -42.66
C SER A 171 -15.99 0.23 -41.40
N ARG A 172 -14.72 0.70 -41.31
CA ARG A 172 -14.14 2.05 -41.60
C ARG A 172 -15.05 3.14 -41.00
N LEU A 173 -14.72 4.00 -40.02
CA LEU A 173 -13.49 4.65 -39.53
C LEU A 173 -13.75 5.26 -38.12
N ASN A 174 -12.69 5.86 -37.53
CA ASN A 174 -12.63 6.84 -36.41
C ASN A 174 -12.16 6.22 -35.08
N GLY A 175 -10.98 6.49 -34.50
CA GLY A 175 -10.04 7.59 -34.69
C GLY A 175 -10.25 8.68 -33.62
N VAL A 176 -9.77 8.46 -32.39
CA VAL A 176 -9.53 9.53 -31.39
C VAL A 176 -8.32 9.18 -30.50
N VAL A 177 -7.20 9.83 -30.83
CA VAL A 177 -6.13 10.39 -29.97
C VAL A 177 -5.58 9.54 -28.81
N MET A 178 -4.43 8.93 -29.07
CA MET A 178 -3.43 8.52 -28.09
C MET A 178 -2.70 9.76 -27.53
N LEU A 179 -2.82 10.03 -26.23
CA LEU A 179 -1.98 11.01 -25.53
C LEU A 179 -1.01 10.27 -24.61
N PRO A 180 0.32 10.39 -24.79
CA PRO A 180 1.30 9.81 -23.90
C PRO A 180 1.56 10.77 -22.72
N LEU A 181 1.09 10.43 -21.52
CA LEU A 181 1.60 11.04 -20.28
C LEU A 181 2.64 10.09 -19.67
N PHE A 182 3.71 9.85 -20.41
CA PHE A 182 4.99 9.40 -19.87
C PHE A 182 5.74 10.65 -19.40
N SER A 183 5.57 11.04 -18.14
CA SER A 183 6.42 12.06 -17.50
C SER A 183 6.29 11.98 -15.99
N PHE A 184 6.98 11.03 -15.36
CA PHE A 184 7.72 11.34 -14.14
C PHE A 184 9.07 10.65 -14.25
N VAL A 185 9.94 11.36 -14.98
CA VAL A 185 11.37 11.11 -15.00
C VAL A 185 11.89 11.46 -13.60
N LEU A 186 12.54 10.48 -12.99
CA LEU A 186 13.45 10.59 -11.86
C LEU A 186 14.35 11.85 -11.97
N PRO A 187 14.55 12.59 -10.88
CA PRO A 187 15.87 13.16 -10.66
C PRO A 187 16.38 12.78 -9.27
N LEU A 188 17.18 11.70 -9.26
CA LEU A 188 18.22 11.52 -8.25
C LEU A 188 19.46 12.28 -8.74
N LEU A 189 20.08 12.98 -7.79
CA LEU A 189 21.44 13.50 -7.82
C LEU A 189 21.65 14.83 -8.57
N LEU A 190 21.91 15.89 -7.80
CA LEU A 190 23.22 16.55 -7.73
C LEU A 190 23.13 17.72 -6.73
N CYS A 191 23.56 17.48 -5.50
CA CYS A 191 24.06 18.55 -4.63
C CYS A 191 25.39 18.08 -4.06
N GLN A 192 26.42 18.10 -4.92
CA GLN A 192 27.80 18.15 -4.48
C GLN A 192 28.33 19.56 -4.74
N GLY A 193 29.06 20.07 -3.75
CA GLY A 193 29.74 21.37 -3.75
C GLY A 193 29.11 22.29 -2.70
N PHE A 194 29.80 22.86 -1.74
CA PHE A 194 31.23 23.02 -1.49
C PHE A 194 31.31 23.41 0.01
N SER A 195 32.21 22.83 0.81
CA SER A 195 32.97 23.65 1.75
C SER A 195 34.23 22.94 2.20
N ILE A 196 35.33 23.49 1.71
CA ILE A 196 36.70 23.22 2.07
C ILE A 196 36.90 23.75 3.50
N TYR A 197 37.14 22.88 4.48
CA TYR A 197 37.91 23.26 5.66
C TYR A 197 39.22 22.48 5.69
N ARG A 198 40.27 23.26 5.50
CA ARG A 198 41.68 22.91 5.55
C ARG A 198 42.12 22.70 7.01
N PHE A 199 42.97 21.70 7.18
CA PHE A 199 44.17 21.66 8.05
C PHE A 199 44.03 21.90 9.56
N GLN A 200 44.14 20.80 10.31
CA GLN A 200 45.21 20.57 11.31
C GLN A 200 45.30 19.04 11.50
N GLU A 201 46.19 18.33 10.80
CA GLU A 201 47.58 18.08 11.17
C GLU A 201 47.77 17.62 12.63
N TYR A 202 47.59 16.32 12.88
CA TYR A 202 48.32 15.61 13.94
C TYR A 202 48.32 14.10 13.65
N SER A 203 49.42 13.59 13.10
CA SER A 203 50.08 12.33 13.53
C SER A 203 50.95 11.75 12.41
N ARG A 204 52.24 12.10 12.42
CA ARG A 204 53.35 11.15 12.18
C ARG A 204 54.66 11.74 12.69
N ASN A 205 55.23 11.02 13.65
CA ASN A 205 56.54 11.13 14.32
C ASN A 205 56.67 12.21 15.41
#